data_AF-E7GBF3-F1
#
_entry.id   AF-E7GBF3-F1
#
_cell.length_a   1.000
_cell.length_b   1.000
_cell.length_c   1.000
_cell.angle_alpha   90.00
_cell.angle_beta   90.00
_cell.angle_gamma   90.00
#
_symmetry.space_group_name_H-M   'P 1'
#
loop_
_entity.id
_entity.type
_entity.pdbx_description
1 polymer ?
#
loop_
_entity_poly.entity_id
_entity_poly.type
_entity_poly.pdbx_seq_one_letter_code
_entity_poly.pdbx_strand_id
1 'polypeptide(L)'
;MAKVVYLNHGGDSMLRKNKHGFTLIEIIIVVVILAVLMAVAVPTVLKYIDTAQEAPALTECYAYVTASQKRVIDKYAQNKSDNIHLNNDDKIWIDDFVDVENGEIQGNISVVNNEITRLLYKASNGIYVLFDKTKDPQYSIVSKDEIDNPLYDSMNNMLGIYIEMTKELAKGQTTLDRKELIGKLINENKLQKVDNNILEKINSQTDLYWRPYYIGEKDNPEMILYANSSCTSNPDWRANIVYVNGKIYQCNIGISSYYSYKNVTDLEALIQSQPQNYKLIE
;
A
#
# COMPACT_ATOMS: atom_id res chain seq x y z
N MET A 1 -96.13 -5.53 28.21
CA MET A 1 -95.36 -5.48 29.48
C MET A 1 -94.93 -6.91 29.78
N ALA A 2 -93.69 -7.29 30.08
CA ALA A 2 -92.55 -6.56 30.61
C ALA A 2 -91.22 -7.11 30.06
N LYS A 3 -90.20 -6.26 30.13
CA LYS A 3 -88.78 -6.46 29.81
C LYS A 3 -88.12 -7.18 31.00
N VAL A 4 -87.29 -8.19 30.78
CA VAL A 4 -86.25 -8.57 31.74
C VAL A 4 -84.95 -8.84 30.98
N VAL A 5 -84.05 -7.86 31.07
CA VAL A 5 -82.64 -7.95 30.67
C VAL A 5 -81.88 -8.39 31.91
N TYR A 6 -81.17 -9.52 31.86
CA TYR A 6 -80.24 -9.88 32.92
C TYR A 6 -78.89 -9.23 32.65
N LEU A 7 -78.48 -8.29 33.50
CA LEU A 7 -77.13 -7.74 33.55
C LEU A 7 -76.27 -8.69 34.39
N ASN A 8 -75.24 -9.28 33.77
CA ASN A 8 -74.26 -10.09 34.48
C ASN A 8 -73.22 -9.16 35.13
N HIS A 9 -73.32 -8.95 36.45
CA HIS A 9 -72.29 -8.26 37.25
C HIS A 9 -71.25 -9.29 37.71
N GLY A 10 -70.28 -9.57 36.85
CA GLY A 10 -69.04 -10.25 37.26
C GLY A 10 -68.10 -9.24 37.89
N GLY A 11 -67.98 -9.28 39.23
CA GLY A 11 -67.09 -8.42 39.99
C GLY A 11 -65.63 -8.60 39.60
N ASP A 12 -64.99 -7.50 39.18
CA ASP A 12 -63.56 -7.44 38.93
C ASP A 12 -62.81 -7.41 40.27
N SER A 13 -62.25 -8.55 40.67
CA SER A 13 -61.40 -8.64 41.86
C SER A 13 -60.06 -7.96 41.55
N MET A 14 -59.92 -6.70 41.96
CA MET A 14 -58.65 -5.96 41.90
C MET A 14 -57.60 -6.63 42.79
N LEU A 15 -56.82 -7.55 42.21
CA LEU A 15 -55.56 -8.03 42.80
C LEU A 15 -54.58 -6.85 42.86
N ARG A 16 -54.45 -6.20 44.01
CA ARG A 16 -53.37 -5.25 44.29
C ARG A 16 -52.03 -5.98 44.19
N LYS A 17 -51.39 -5.90 43.03
CA LYS A 17 -49.98 -6.30 42.86
C LYS A 17 -49.13 -5.40 43.76
N ASN A 18 -48.47 -5.99 44.76
CA ASN A 18 -47.41 -5.33 45.51
C ASN A 18 -46.28 -4.99 44.52
N LYS A 19 -46.14 -3.71 44.20
CA LYS A 19 -45.01 -3.22 43.42
C LYS A 19 -43.80 -3.09 44.35
N HIS A 20 -42.99 -4.13 44.44
CA HIS A 20 -41.62 -4.01 44.94
C HIS A 20 -40.83 -3.22 43.89
N GLY A 21 -40.65 -1.92 44.13
CA GLY A 21 -39.79 -1.07 43.31
C GLY A 21 -38.32 -1.32 43.67
N PHE A 22 -37.46 -1.31 42.65
CA PHE A 22 -36.02 -1.32 42.85
C PHE A 22 -35.58 -0.12 43.69
N THR A 23 -34.65 -0.35 44.61
CA THR A 23 -34.06 0.73 45.40
C THR A 23 -33.04 1.52 44.58
N LEU A 24 -32.86 2.80 44.88
CA LEU A 24 -31.85 3.65 44.21
C LEU A 24 -30.44 3.05 44.35
N ILE A 25 -30.17 2.42 45.50
CA ILE A 25 -28.89 1.77 45.79
C ILE A 25 -28.66 0.50 44.95
N GLU A 26 -29.70 -0.28 44.65
CA GLU A 26 -29.56 -1.43 43.75
C GLU A 26 -29.23 -0.99 42.33
N ILE A 27 -29.86 0.08 41.84
CA ILE A 27 -29.61 0.58 40.48
C ILE A 27 -28.19 1.15 40.36
N ILE A 28 -27.69 1.91 41.34
CA ILE A 28 -26.35 2.49 41.24
C ILE A 28 -25.25 1.41 41.26
N ILE A 29 -25.41 0.36 42.06
CA ILE A 29 -24.44 -0.76 42.10
C ILE A 29 -24.38 -1.45 40.73
N VAL A 30 -25.55 -1.71 40.10
CA VAL A 30 -25.61 -2.34 38.78
C VAL A 30 -24.95 -1.46 37.71
N VAL A 31 -25.23 -0.16 37.70
CA VAL A 31 -24.62 0.77 36.73
C VAL A 31 -23.11 0.85 36.90
N VAL A 32 -22.60 0.84 38.14
CA VAL A 32 -21.16 0.84 38.42
C VAL A 32 -20.50 -0.43 37.89
N ILE A 33 -21.10 -1.60 38.10
CA ILE A 33 -20.56 -2.87 37.57
C ILE A 33 -20.56 -2.85 36.04
N LEU A 34 -21.65 -2.39 35.41
CA LEU A 34 -21.72 -2.25 33.94
C LEU A 34 -20.67 -1.27 33.40
N ALA A 35 -20.41 -0.16 34.09
CA ALA A 35 -19.39 0.80 33.69
C ALA A 35 -17.98 0.20 33.69
N VAL A 36 -17.64 -0.58 34.73
CA VAL A 36 -16.36 -1.29 34.80
C VAL A 36 -16.24 -2.34 33.71
N LEU A 37 -17.30 -3.11 33.45
CA LEU A 37 -17.30 -4.10 32.38
C LEU A 37 -17.16 -3.45 31.00
N MET A 38 -17.86 -2.36 30.72
CA MET A 38 -17.72 -1.62 29.46
C MET A 38 -16.31 -1.06 29.28
N ALA A 39 -15.67 -0.56 30.33
CA ALA A 39 -14.31 -0.02 30.26
C ALA A 39 -13.27 -1.05 29.77
N VAL A 40 -13.45 -2.34 30.12
CA VAL A 40 -12.57 -3.43 29.66
C VAL A 40 -13.04 -4.06 28.35
N ALA A 41 -14.36 -4.15 28.14
CA ALA A 41 -14.94 -4.79 26.96
C ALA A 41 -14.79 -3.94 25.70
N VAL A 42 -14.99 -2.61 25.76
CA VAL A 42 -14.97 -1.74 24.58
C VAL A 42 -13.64 -1.78 23.83
N PRO A 43 -12.46 -1.61 24.46
CA PRO A 43 -11.18 -1.69 23.74
C PRO A 43 -10.95 -3.07 23.09
N THR A 44 -11.40 -4.13 23.77
CA THR A 44 -11.25 -5.51 23.29
C THR A 44 -12.13 -5.76 22.07
N VAL A 45 -13.41 -5.38 22.14
CA VAL A 45 -14.37 -5.51 21.03
C VAL A 45 -13.92 -4.69 19.83
N LEU A 46 -13.41 -3.48 20.02
CA LEU A 46 -12.85 -2.66 18.93
C LEU A 46 -11.69 -3.37 18.21
N LYS A 47 -10.72 -3.93 18.95
CA LYS A 47 -9.62 -4.71 18.35
C LYS A 47 -10.11 -5.96 17.59
N TYR A 48 -11.10 -6.68 18.12
CA TYR A 48 -11.68 -7.82 17.42
C TYR A 48 -12.43 -7.42 16.16
N ILE A 49 -13.10 -6.25 16.18
CA ILE A 49 -13.74 -5.66 15.01
C ILE A 49 -12.70 -5.30 13.95
N ASP A 50 -11.55 -4.74 14.33
CA ASP A 50 -10.47 -4.42 13.40
C ASP A 50 -9.96 -5.70 12.70
N THR A 51 -9.56 -6.72 13.46
CA THR A 51 -9.09 -8.00 12.86
C THR A 51 -10.19 -8.73 12.06
N ALA A 52 -11.45 -8.64 12.48
CA ALA A 52 -12.57 -9.23 11.74
C ALA A 52 -12.85 -8.52 10.41
N GLN A 53 -12.49 -7.23 10.29
CA GLN A 53 -12.57 -6.49 9.04
C GLN A 53 -11.33 -6.70 8.16
N GLU A 54 -10.16 -6.95 8.74
CA GLU A 54 -8.93 -7.21 7.99
C GLU A 54 -8.99 -8.52 7.18
N ALA A 55 -9.53 -9.59 7.74
CA ALA A 55 -9.53 -10.90 7.08
C ALA A 55 -10.34 -10.93 5.75
N PRO A 56 -11.55 -10.33 5.67
CA PRO A 56 -12.25 -10.13 4.40
C PRO A 56 -11.43 -9.32 3.39
N ALA A 57 -10.83 -8.20 3.83
CA ALA A 57 -10.05 -7.33 2.96
C ALA A 57 -8.83 -8.04 2.35
N LEU A 58 -8.12 -8.83 3.16
CA LEU A 58 -7.03 -9.67 2.70
C LEU A 58 -7.53 -10.70 1.67
N THR A 59 -8.64 -11.39 1.98
CA THR A 59 -9.23 -12.42 1.11
C THR A 59 -9.64 -11.86 -0.25
N GLU A 60 -10.28 -10.70 -0.26
CA GLU A 60 -10.62 -9.97 -1.49
C GLU A 60 -9.34 -9.64 -2.27
N CYS A 61 -8.32 -9.05 -1.63
CA CYS A 61 -7.05 -8.75 -2.29
C CYS A 61 -6.39 -10.00 -2.90
N TYR A 62 -6.40 -11.15 -2.21
CA TYR A 62 -5.90 -12.43 -2.73
C TYR A 62 -6.64 -12.85 -4.01
N ALA A 63 -7.97 -12.67 -4.05
CA ALA A 63 -8.77 -12.97 -5.23
C ALA A 63 -8.38 -12.06 -6.41
N TYR A 64 -8.21 -10.76 -6.17
CA TYR A 64 -7.78 -9.81 -7.19
C TYR A 64 -6.36 -10.08 -7.70
N VAL A 65 -5.40 -10.43 -6.85
CA VAL A 65 -4.05 -10.83 -7.28
C VAL A 65 -4.11 -12.09 -8.15
N THR A 66 -4.91 -13.08 -7.75
CA THR A 66 -5.09 -14.33 -8.50
C THR A 66 -5.72 -14.09 -9.87
N ALA A 67 -6.78 -13.29 -9.93
CA ALA A 67 -7.45 -12.92 -11.17
C ALA A 67 -6.52 -12.10 -12.09
N SER A 68 -5.75 -11.17 -11.52
CA SER A 68 -4.73 -10.40 -12.25
C SER A 68 -3.65 -11.32 -12.83
N GLN A 69 -3.16 -12.28 -12.05
CA GLN A 69 -2.20 -13.28 -12.50
C GLN A 69 -2.74 -14.12 -13.66
N LYS A 70 -4.01 -14.55 -13.56
CA LYS A 70 -4.70 -15.22 -14.67
C LYS A 70 -4.73 -14.33 -15.92
N ARG A 71 -5.09 -13.06 -15.76
CA ARG A 71 -5.15 -12.11 -16.88
C ARG A 71 -3.78 -11.93 -17.55
N VAL A 72 -2.70 -11.86 -16.77
CA VAL A 72 -1.32 -11.82 -17.29
C VAL A 72 -1.00 -13.05 -18.13
N ILE A 73 -1.32 -14.25 -17.63
CA ILE A 73 -1.10 -15.51 -18.35
C ILE A 73 -1.88 -15.54 -19.67
N ASP A 74 -3.14 -15.10 -19.66
CA ASP A 74 -3.96 -15.05 -20.88
C ASP A 74 -3.36 -14.09 -21.92
N LYS A 75 -2.84 -12.93 -21.51
CA LYS A 75 -2.14 -11.98 -22.41
C LYS A 75 -0.82 -12.54 -22.92
N TYR A 76 -0.07 -13.22 -22.07
CA TYR A 76 1.18 -13.88 -22.45
C TYR A 76 0.93 -14.97 -23.51
N ALA A 77 -0.10 -15.79 -23.34
CA ALA A 77 -0.46 -16.83 -24.31
C ALA A 77 -0.82 -16.27 -25.70
N GLN A 78 -1.46 -15.09 -25.74
CA GLN A 78 -1.85 -14.43 -26.98
C GLN A 78 -0.66 -13.75 -27.68
N ASN A 79 0.16 -13.02 -26.91
CA ASN A 79 1.16 -12.12 -27.48
C ASN A 79 2.57 -12.70 -27.51
N LYS A 80 2.85 -13.76 -26.73
CA LYS A 80 4.19 -14.36 -26.53
C LYS A 80 5.27 -13.32 -26.21
N SER A 81 4.89 -12.25 -25.52
CA SER A 81 5.77 -11.17 -25.10
C SER A 81 6.02 -11.29 -23.59
N ASP A 82 7.29 -11.21 -23.18
CA ASP A 82 7.65 -11.20 -21.75
C ASP A 82 7.30 -9.87 -21.06
N ASN A 83 6.98 -8.83 -21.84
CA ASN A 83 6.58 -7.51 -21.35
C ASN A 83 5.05 -7.37 -21.37
N ILE A 84 4.39 -7.98 -20.39
CA ILE A 84 2.94 -7.88 -20.20
C ILE A 84 2.60 -6.71 -19.28
N HIS A 85 1.76 -5.80 -19.76
CA HIS A 85 1.17 -4.73 -18.96
C HIS A 85 -0.34 -4.90 -18.88
N LEU A 86 -0.93 -4.61 -17.71
CA LEU A 86 -2.39 -4.59 -17.52
C LEU A 86 -2.89 -3.15 -17.65
N ASN A 87 -3.84 -2.92 -18.55
CA ASN A 87 -4.47 -1.61 -18.79
C ASN A 87 -5.83 -1.51 -18.08
N ASN A 88 -6.61 -0.46 -18.36
CA ASN A 88 -7.92 -0.28 -17.73
C ASN A 88 -8.95 -1.33 -18.15
N ASP A 89 -8.96 -1.77 -19.41
CA ASP A 89 -9.86 -2.84 -19.87
C ASP A 89 -9.57 -4.16 -19.13
N ASP A 90 -8.29 -4.42 -18.84
CA ASP A 90 -7.88 -5.57 -18.05
C ASP A 90 -8.37 -5.47 -16.60
N LYS A 91 -8.34 -4.27 -16.00
CA LYS A 91 -8.88 -4.05 -14.65
C LYS A 91 -10.39 -4.23 -14.60
N ILE A 92 -11.12 -3.74 -15.60
CA ILE A 92 -12.56 -3.97 -15.73
C ILE A 92 -12.85 -5.46 -15.81
N TRP A 93 -12.10 -6.21 -16.64
CA TRP A 93 -12.24 -7.65 -16.73
C TRP A 93 -11.94 -8.35 -15.40
N ILE A 94 -10.91 -7.92 -14.66
CA ILE A 94 -10.55 -8.48 -13.36
C ILE A 94 -11.68 -8.23 -12.36
N ASP A 95 -12.23 -7.02 -12.35
CA ASP A 95 -13.34 -6.64 -11.47
C ASP A 95 -14.58 -7.50 -11.72
N ASP A 96 -14.99 -7.63 -12.99
CA ASP A 96 -16.08 -8.50 -13.42
C ASP A 96 -15.82 -9.99 -13.10
N PHE A 97 -14.56 -10.42 -13.12
CA PHE A 97 -14.19 -11.81 -12.83
C PHE A 97 -14.23 -12.13 -11.32
N VAL A 98 -13.83 -11.18 -10.47
CA VAL A 98 -13.81 -11.35 -9.01
C VAL A 98 -15.19 -11.09 -8.40
N ASP A 99 -15.98 -10.19 -9.00
CA ASP A 99 -17.37 -9.89 -8.65
C ASP A 99 -17.55 -9.47 -7.17
N VAL A 100 -16.77 -8.48 -6.74
CA VAL A 100 -16.86 -7.88 -5.39
C VAL A 100 -17.37 -6.46 -5.50
N GLU A 101 -18.55 -6.20 -4.95
CA GLU A 101 -19.12 -4.85 -4.91
C GLU A 101 -18.28 -3.90 -4.05
N ASN A 102 -18.04 -2.69 -4.55
CA ASN A 102 -17.29 -1.60 -3.88
C ASN A 102 -15.81 -1.90 -3.59
N GLY A 103 -15.29 -3.02 -4.08
CA GLY A 103 -13.86 -3.28 -4.16
C GLY A 103 -13.23 -2.58 -5.36
N GLU A 104 -11.97 -2.16 -5.26
CA GLU A 104 -11.31 -1.47 -6.39
C GLU A 104 -9.79 -1.65 -6.37
N ILE A 105 -9.22 -2.02 -7.52
CA ILE A 105 -7.77 -1.95 -7.76
C ILE A 105 -7.35 -0.48 -7.84
N GLN A 106 -6.45 -0.07 -6.96
CA GLN A 106 -5.89 1.26 -6.93
C GLN A 106 -4.62 1.32 -7.78
N GLY A 107 -4.44 2.41 -8.53
CA GLY A 107 -3.23 2.64 -9.31
C GLY A 107 -2.97 1.55 -10.37
N ASN A 108 -1.71 1.32 -10.70
CA ASN A 108 -1.29 0.32 -11.69
C ASN A 108 -0.89 -1.00 -11.03
N ILE A 109 -1.11 -2.10 -11.76
CA ILE A 109 -0.64 -3.43 -11.36
C ILE A 109 0.76 -3.64 -11.95
N SER A 110 1.75 -3.95 -11.11
CA SER A 110 3.11 -4.24 -11.56
C SER A 110 3.25 -5.71 -11.92
N VAL A 111 3.77 -5.98 -13.12
CA VAL A 111 3.99 -7.31 -13.67
C VAL A 111 5.45 -7.45 -14.08
N VAL A 112 6.06 -8.55 -13.69
CA VAL A 112 7.47 -8.87 -13.93
C VAL A 112 7.57 -10.34 -14.30
N ASN A 113 8.22 -10.69 -15.41
CA ASN A 113 8.37 -12.08 -15.86
C ASN A 113 7.06 -12.87 -15.86
N ASN A 114 5.97 -12.23 -16.32
CA ASN A 114 4.62 -12.77 -16.33
C ASN A 114 4.02 -13.07 -14.93
N GLU A 115 4.56 -12.46 -13.88
CA GLU A 115 4.05 -12.59 -12.51
C GLU A 115 3.67 -11.23 -11.94
N ILE A 116 2.55 -11.18 -11.20
CA ILE A 116 2.20 -10.00 -10.42
C ILE A 116 3.25 -9.80 -9.34
N THR A 117 3.83 -8.61 -9.27
CA THR A 117 4.80 -8.22 -8.22
C THR A 117 4.26 -7.20 -7.25
N ARG A 118 3.30 -6.39 -7.69
CA ARG A 118 2.68 -5.37 -6.85
C ARG A 118 1.25 -5.11 -7.29
N LEU A 119 0.33 -5.04 -6.33
CA LEU A 119 -1.06 -4.67 -6.53
C LEU A 119 -1.56 -3.97 -5.27
N LEU A 120 -2.16 -2.79 -5.43
CA LEU A 120 -2.83 -2.08 -4.35
C LEU A 120 -4.33 -2.22 -4.51
N TYR A 121 -5.00 -2.67 -3.45
CA TYR A 121 -6.42 -2.97 -3.47
C TYR A 121 -7.14 -2.24 -2.35
N LYS A 122 -8.28 -1.63 -2.65
CA LYS A 122 -9.24 -1.14 -1.67
C LYS A 122 -10.36 -2.15 -1.56
N ALA A 123 -10.51 -2.75 -0.39
CA ALA A 123 -11.56 -3.71 -0.10
C ALA A 123 -12.93 -3.05 0.04
N SER A 124 -13.98 -3.87 -0.06
CA SER A 124 -15.39 -3.46 0.04
C SER A 124 -15.69 -2.72 1.36
N ASN A 125 -14.97 -3.03 2.44
CA ASN A 125 -15.07 -2.38 3.74
C ASN A 125 -14.19 -1.12 3.90
N GLY A 126 -13.49 -0.71 2.84
CA GLY A 126 -12.64 0.49 2.80
C GLY A 126 -11.22 0.30 3.32
N ILE A 127 -10.84 -0.90 3.76
CA ILE A 127 -9.45 -1.22 4.12
C ILE A 127 -8.61 -1.33 2.85
N TYR A 128 -7.40 -0.79 2.89
CA TYR A 128 -6.46 -0.94 1.79
C TYR A 128 -5.44 -2.04 2.09
N VAL A 129 -5.17 -2.86 1.09
CA VAL A 129 -4.23 -3.98 1.13
C VAL A 129 -3.22 -3.82 0.00
N LEU A 130 -1.93 -3.80 0.36
CA LEU A 130 -0.82 -3.86 -0.56
C LEU A 130 -0.33 -5.29 -0.67
N PHE A 131 -0.42 -5.85 -1.87
CA PHE A 131 0.36 -7.02 -2.28
C PHE A 131 1.71 -6.56 -2.81
N ASP A 132 2.80 -7.09 -2.26
CA ASP A 132 4.17 -6.91 -2.71
C ASP A 132 4.91 -8.25 -2.61
N LYS A 133 5.25 -8.84 -3.76
CA LYS A 133 5.87 -10.17 -3.84
C LYS A 133 7.24 -10.23 -3.15
N THR A 134 7.90 -9.09 -2.95
CA THR A 134 9.24 -9.02 -2.36
C THR A 134 9.23 -8.99 -0.84
N LYS A 135 8.07 -8.77 -0.21
CA LYS A 135 7.93 -8.64 1.24
C LYS A 135 7.48 -9.94 1.89
N ASP A 136 7.80 -10.08 3.17
CA ASP A 136 7.26 -11.11 4.05
C ASP A 136 6.67 -10.43 5.31
N PRO A 137 5.34 -10.45 5.52
CA PRO A 137 4.32 -11.05 4.65
C PRO A 137 4.13 -10.29 3.34
N GLN A 138 3.76 -11.00 2.27
CA GLN A 138 3.51 -10.40 0.94
C GLN A 138 2.26 -9.50 0.91
N TYR A 139 1.36 -9.65 1.88
CA TYR A 139 0.12 -8.88 1.98
C TYR A 139 0.19 -8.04 3.26
N SER A 140 0.00 -6.73 3.11
CA SER A 140 0.08 -5.79 4.22
C SER A 140 -1.07 -4.80 4.15
N ILE A 141 -1.69 -4.53 5.29
CA ILE A 141 -2.68 -3.45 5.39
C ILE A 141 -1.93 -2.13 5.43
N VAL A 142 -2.38 -1.19 4.61
CA VAL A 142 -1.76 0.12 4.43
C VAL A 142 -2.79 1.21 4.71
N SER A 143 -2.34 2.32 5.28
CA SER A 143 -3.22 3.46 5.55
C SER A 143 -3.48 4.26 4.28
N LYS A 144 -4.66 4.90 4.19
CA LYS A 144 -5.02 5.76 3.06
C LYS A 144 -4.00 6.88 2.84
N ASP A 145 -3.41 7.42 3.91
CA ASP A 145 -2.39 8.47 3.84
C ASP A 145 -1.07 8.00 3.20
N GLU A 146 -0.73 6.70 3.31
CA GLU A 146 0.43 6.10 2.64
C GLU A 146 0.18 5.85 1.14
N ILE A 147 -1.10 5.79 0.73
CA ILE A 147 -1.58 5.40 -0.60
C ILE A 147 -1.91 6.60 -1.48
N ASP A 148 -2.59 7.59 -0.90
CA ASP A 148 -2.93 8.86 -1.55
C ASP A 148 -1.68 9.74 -1.77
N ASN A 149 -0.49 9.17 -1.66
CA ASN A 149 0.74 9.77 -2.13
C ASN A 149 0.97 9.33 -3.60
N PRO A 150 0.44 10.03 -4.62
CA PRO A 150 0.64 9.68 -6.04
C PRO A 150 2.12 9.60 -6.45
N LEU A 151 3.00 10.22 -5.66
CA LEU A 151 4.43 10.06 -5.78
C LEU A 151 4.87 8.61 -5.47
N TYR A 152 4.35 7.98 -4.43
CA TYR A 152 4.72 6.63 -4.02
C TYR A 152 4.45 5.60 -5.13
N ASP A 153 3.27 5.64 -5.75
CA ASP A 153 2.93 4.76 -6.87
C ASP A 153 3.79 5.03 -8.11
N SER A 154 4.01 6.31 -8.44
CA SER A 154 4.87 6.72 -9.55
C SER A 154 6.31 6.22 -9.36
N MET A 155 6.87 6.40 -8.16
CA MET A 155 8.22 5.98 -7.80
C MET A 155 8.37 4.46 -7.79
N ASN A 156 7.41 3.72 -7.25
CA ASN A 156 7.48 2.25 -7.23
C ASN A 156 7.30 1.65 -8.64
N ASN A 157 6.44 2.23 -9.48
CA ASN A 157 6.34 1.84 -10.88
C ASN A 157 7.67 2.08 -11.61
N MET A 158 8.29 3.23 -11.39
CA MET A 158 9.62 3.54 -11.94
C MET A 158 10.68 2.52 -11.48
N LEU A 159 10.73 2.20 -10.18
CA LEU A 159 11.63 1.19 -9.65
C LEU A 159 11.42 -0.17 -10.33
N GLY A 160 10.16 -0.61 -10.48
CA GLY A 160 9.83 -1.85 -11.17
C GLY A 160 10.36 -1.90 -12.60
N ILE A 161 10.12 -0.83 -13.39
CA ILE A 161 10.64 -0.71 -14.76
C ILE A 161 12.17 -0.81 -14.76
N TYR A 162 12.84 -0.11 -13.86
CA TYR A 162 14.30 -0.05 -13.83
C TYR A 162 14.91 -1.38 -13.37
N ILE A 163 14.30 -2.07 -12.40
CA ILE A 163 14.70 -3.41 -11.95
C ILE A 163 14.60 -4.41 -13.11
N GLU A 164 13.53 -4.39 -13.89
CA GLU A 164 13.39 -5.30 -15.03
C GLU A 164 14.41 -5.04 -16.12
N MET A 165 14.62 -3.77 -16.47
CA MET A 165 15.68 -3.41 -17.43
C MET A 165 17.07 -3.82 -16.92
N THR A 166 17.31 -3.75 -15.61
CA THR A 166 18.54 -4.21 -14.97
C THR A 166 18.72 -5.71 -15.14
N LYS A 167 17.67 -6.50 -14.86
CA LYS A 167 17.69 -7.96 -15.03
C LYS A 167 17.88 -8.37 -16.50
N GLU A 168 17.23 -7.68 -17.44
CA GLU A 168 17.43 -7.93 -18.87
C GLU A 168 18.89 -7.72 -19.29
N LEU A 169 19.50 -6.60 -18.90
CA LEU A 169 20.90 -6.29 -19.19
C LEU A 169 21.86 -7.25 -18.46
N ALA A 170 21.44 -7.76 -17.30
CA ALA A 170 22.22 -8.69 -16.51
C ALA A 170 22.35 -10.08 -17.16
N LYS A 171 21.38 -10.52 -17.99
CA LYS A 171 21.33 -11.87 -18.58
C LYS A 171 22.63 -12.21 -19.33
N GLY A 172 23.29 -13.28 -18.89
CA GLY A 172 24.50 -13.80 -19.52
C GLY A 172 25.77 -12.95 -19.31
N GLN A 173 25.70 -11.87 -18.55
CA GLN A 173 26.87 -11.08 -18.20
C GLN A 173 27.41 -11.46 -16.81
N THR A 174 28.71 -11.27 -16.55
CA THR A 174 29.33 -11.51 -15.24
C THR A 174 29.32 -10.27 -14.34
N THR A 175 29.24 -9.09 -14.94
CA THR A 175 29.09 -7.79 -14.26
C THR A 175 27.93 -7.02 -14.86
N LEU A 176 27.51 -5.93 -14.24
CA LEU A 176 26.57 -4.98 -14.83
C LEU A 176 27.15 -3.58 -14.69
N ASP A 177 27.30 -2.86 -15.81
CA ASP A 177 27.70 -1.46 -15.75
C ASP A 177 26.46 -0.58 -15.54
N ARG A 178 26.45 0.20 -14.45
CA ARG A 178 25.40 1.19 -14.16
C ARG A 178 25.22 2.20 -15.31
N LYS A 179 26.28 2.49 -16.06
CA LYS A 179 26.24 3.36 -17.25
C LYS A 179 25.38 2.78 -18.37
N GLU A 180 25.38 1.47 -18.54
CA GLU A 180 24.64 0.78 -19.59
C GLU A 180 23.13 0.89 -19.33
N LEU A 181 22.70 0.64 -18.08
CA LEU A 181 21.31 0.82 -17.66
C LEU A 181 20.83 2.26 -17.87
N ILE A 182 21.59 3.23 -17.36
CA ILE A 182 21.23 4.65 -17.47
C ILE A 182 21.23 5.09 -18.95
N GLY A 183 22.20 4.62 -19.73
CA GLY A 183 22.24 4.86 -21.17
C GLY A 183 21.00 4.33 -21.90
N LYS A 184 20.58 3.09 -21.58
CA LYS A 184 19.34 2.49 -22.13
C LYS A 184 18.10 3.30 -21.74
N LEU A 185 18.01 3.73 -20.48
CA LEU A 185 16.90 4.56 -19.98
C LEU A 185 16.82 5.91 -20.70
N ILE A 186 17.95 6.55 -20.96
CA ILE A 186 18.00 7.82 -21.72
C ILE A 186 17.57 7.59 -23.16
N ASN A 187 18.10 6.56 -23.83
CA ASN A 187 17.79 6.25 -25.22
C ASN A 187 16.31 5.90 -25.43
N GLU A 188 15.68 5.25 -24.44
CA GLU A 188 14.25 4.91 -24.46
C GLU A 188 13.36 6.01 -23.86
N ASN A 189 13.92 7.17 -23.49
CA ASN A 189 13.22 8.30 -22.87
C ASN A 189 12.40 7.91 -21.62
N LYS A 190 12.99 7.05 -20.78
CA LYS A 190 12.38 6.49 -19.55
C LYS A 190 12.85 7.16 -18.26
N LEU A 191 13.74 8.15 -18.32
CA LEU A 191 14.07 8.99 -17.16
C LEU A 191 12.96 10.03 -16.97
N GLN A 192 12.28 10.00 -15.83
CA GLN A 192 11.27 11.00 -15.52
C GLN A 192 11.90 12.18 -14.79
N LYS A 193 11.43 13.38 -15.15
CA LYS A 193 11.76 14.62 -14.44
C LYS A 193 11.14 14.58 -13.04
N VAL A 194 11.87 15.06 -12.05
CA VAL A 194 11.37 15.27 -10.68
C VAL A 194 10.25 16.31 -10.70
N ASP A 195 9.15 16.03 -10.00
CA ASP A 195 8.00 16.93 -9.94
C ASP A 195 8.37 18.32 -9.41
N ASN A 196 7.78 19.35 -10.00
CA ASN A 196 8.06 20.75 -9.65
C ASN A 196 7.83 21.03 -8.16
N ASN A 197 6.82 20.41 -7.55
CA ASN A 197 6.55 20.56 -6.10
C ASN A 197 7.73 20.10 -5.25
N ILE A 198 8.42 19.02 -5.63
CA ILE A 198 9.62 18.52 -4.93
C ILE A 198 10.80 19.45 -5.20
N LEU A 199 10.96 19.91 -6.46
CA LEU A 199 12.00 20.88 -6.82
C LEU A 199 11.89 22.18 -6.02
N GLU A 200 10.66 22.68 -5.79
CA GLU A 200 10.37 23.84 -4.96
C GLU A 200 10.72 23.59 -3.49
N LYS A 201 10.35 22.43 -2.92
CA LYS A 201 10.69 22.06 -1.53
C LYS A 201 12.21 22.08 -1.26
N ILE A 202 13.02 21.78 -2.27
CA ILE A 202 14.49 21.79 -2.17
C ILE A 202 15.14 23.05 -2.74
N ASN A 203 14.35 24.03 -3.23
CA ASN A 203 14.81 25.25 -3.89
C ASN A 203 15.74 24.99 -5.10
N SER A 204 15.49 23.93 -5.88
CA SER A 204 16.30 23.63 -7.06
C SER A 204 16.07 24.65 -8.18
N GLN A 205 17.15 25.15 -8.80
CA GLN A 205 17.10 26.04 -9.97
C GLN A 205 17.25 25.28 -11.30
N THR A 206 17.47 23.97 -11.23
CA THR A 206 17.69 23.11 -12.40
C THR A 206 16.75 21.92 -12.36
N ASP A 207 16.37 21.46 -13.54
CA ASP A 207 15.65 20.21 -13.69
C ASP A 207 16.51 19.05 -13.20
N LEU A 208 15.87 18.17 -12.43
CA LEU A 208 16.46 16.93 -11.94
C LEU A 208 15.69 15.75 -12.54
N TYR A 209 16.38 14.63 -12.75
CA TYR A 209 15.80 13.42 -13.31
C TYR A 209 16.06 12.23 -12.38
N TRP A 210 15.02 11.46 -12.12
CA TRP A 210 15.12 10.25 -11.31
C TRP A 210 15.92 9.17 -12.03
N ARG A 211 16.86 8.55 -11.30
CA ARG A 211 17.84 7.59 -11.81
C ARG A 211 17.94 6.39 -10.87
N PRO A 212 18.17 5.18 -11.40
CA PRO A 212 18.31 3.97 -10.59
C PRO A 212 19.65 3.91 -9.88
N TYR A 213 19.64 3.49 -8.61
CA TYR A 213 20.83 3.03 -7.90
C TYR A 213 20.55 1.63 -7.34
N TYR A 214 21.21 0.63 -7.91
CA TYR A 214 21.11 -0.73 -7.37
C TYR A 214 22.10 -0.97 -6.23
N ILE A 215 21.62 -1.69 -5.23
CA ILE A 215 22.25 -2.12 -4.00
C ILE A 215 22.14 -3.65 -3.96
N GLY A 216 23.14 -4.34 -3.41
CA GLY A 216 23.14 -5.79 -3.34
C GLY A 216 23.56 -6.48 -4.64
N GLU A 217 23.09 -7.71 -4.83
CA GLU A 217 23.58 -8.63 -5.87
C GLU A 217 22.89 -8.40 -7.23
N LYS A 218 23.61 -8.71 -8.30
CA LYS A 218 23.17 -8.47 -9.69
C LYS A 218 21.90 -9.24 -10.07
N ASP A 219 21.74 -10.45 -9.54
CA ASP A 219 20.64 -11.35 -9.93
C ASP A 219 19.34 -11.04 -9.18
N ASN A 220 19.44 -10.32 -8.05
CA ASN A 220 18.31 -9.79 -7.30
C ASN A 220 18.63 -8.39 -6.73
N PRO A 221 18.74 -7.37 -7.60
CA PRO A 221 19.17 -6.06 -7.18
C PRO A 221 18.04 -5.38 -6.41
N GLU A 222 18.31 -5.02 -5.16
CA GLU A 222 17.50 -4.01 -4.50
C GLU A 222 17.83 -2.65 -5.13
N MET A 223 16.84 -1.77 -5.25
CA MET A 223 17.01 -0.53 -5.97
C MET A 223 16.39 0.63 -5.22
N ILE A 224 17.10 1.75 -5.21
CA ILE A 224 16.58 3.06 -4.81
C ILE A 224 16.59 4.00 -6.03
N LEU A 225 15.96 5.16 -5.89
CA LEU A 225 16.11 6.24 -6.86
C LEU A 225 16.94 7.38 -6.27
N TYR A 226 17.69 8.06 -7.12
CA TYR A 226 18.30 9.34 -6.82
C TYR A 226 18.04 10.30 -7.97
N ALA A 227 18.11 11.60 -7.72
CA ALA A 227 18.00 12.57 -8.80
C ALA A 227 19.18 13.53 -8.84
N ASN A 228 19.60 13.84 -10.07
CA ASN A 228 20.60 14.85 -10.40
C ASN A 228 20.24 15.54 -11.72
N SER A 229 20.99 16.57 -12.08
CA SER A 229 20.81 17.33 -13.32
C SER A 229 21.63 16.79 -14.50
N SER A 230 22.30 15.65 -14.36
CA SER A 230 23.06 15.04 -15.47
C SER A 230 22.09 14.68 -16.59
N CYS A 231 22.50 14.86 -17.83
CA CYS A 231 21.80 14.40 -19.03
C CYS A 231 22.56 13.29 -19.76
N THR A 232 23.59 12.74 -19.11
CA THR A 232 24.46 11.71 -19.71
C THR A 232 24.20 10.33 -19.11
N SER A 233 24.71 9.30 -19.78
CA SER A 233 24.73 7.92 -19.27
C SER A 233 25.67 7.74 -18.08
N ASN A 234 26.57 8.70 -17.82
CA ASN A 234 27.39 8.67 -16.62
C ASN A 234 26.47 8.85 -15.40
N PRO A 235 26.53 7.95 -14.41
CA PRO A 235 25.63 8.03 -13.27
C PRO A 235 25.69 9.37 -12.55
N ASP A 236 26.91 9.92 -12.40
CA ASP A 236 27.16 11.11 -11.59
C ASP A 236 26.57 10.97 -10.19
N TRP A 237 27.34 10.33 -9.30
CA TRP A 237 26.91 10.01 -7.94
C TRP A 237 26.70 11.23 -7.03
N ARG A 238 26.65 12.44 -7.57
CA ARG A 238 26.18 13.64 -6.88
C ARG A 238 24.66 13.67 -6.95
N ALA A 239 24.01 13.19 -5.90
CA ALA A 239 22.56 13.26 -5.77
C ALA A 239 22.16 14.57 -5.08
N ASN A 240 21.04 15.14 -5.52
CA ASN A 240 20.37 16.24 -4.83
C ASN A 240 19.27 15.70 -3.89
N ILE A 241 18.59 14.64 -4.32
CA ILE A 241 17.57 13.92 -3.56
C ILE A 241 17.71 12.42 -3.78
N VAL A 242 17.29 11.63 -2.79
CA VAL A 242 17.19 10.17 -2.84
C VAL A 242 15.81 9.73 -2.39
N TYR A 243 15.23 8.75 -3.08
CA TYR A 243 13.99 8.09 -2.70
C TYR A 243 14.30 6.69 -2.18
N VAL A 244 13.99 6.45 -0.91
CA VAL A 244 14.35 5.24 -0.16
C VAL A 244 13.14 4.83 0.68
N ASN A 245 12.64 3.61 0.51
CA ASN A 245 11.51 3.06 1.27
C ASN A 245 10.28 3.97 1.35
N GLY A 246 9.89 4.58 0.22
CA GLY A 246 8.71 5.45 0.17
C GLY A 246 8.93 6.89 0.56
N LYS A 247 10.13 7.26 1.00
CA LYS A 247 10.45 8.61 1.49
C LYS A 247 11.47 9.29 0.59
N ILE A 248 11.34 10.60 0.44
CA ILE A 248 12.33 11.43 -0.24
C ILE A 248 13.16 12.20 0.78
N TYR A 249 14.47 12.07 0.65
CA TYR A 249 15.45 12.83 1.42
C TYR A 249 16.22 13.76 0.49
N GLN A 250 16.24 15.05 0.80
CA GLN A 250 17.25 15.96 0.26
C GLN A 250 18.61 15.56 0.84
N CYS A 251 19.63 15.48 -0.01
CA CYS A 251 20.98 15.09 0.38
C CYS A 251 22.02 16.05 -0.17
N ASN A 252 23.07 16.31 0.61
CA ASN A 252 24.17 17.21 0.24
C ASN A 252 25.51 16.47 0.13
N ILE A 253 25.48 15.16 -0.12
CA ILE A 253 26.65 14.30 -0.20
C ILE A 253 26.64 13.44 -1.47
N GLY A 254 27.83 12.96 -1.87
CA GLY A 254 27.93 11.96 -2.93
C GLY A 254 27.47 10.59 -2.45
N ILE A 255 26.67 9.90 -3.27
CA ILE A 255 26.09 8.58 -2.96
C ILE A 255 26.92 7.42 -3.51
N SER A 256 28.14 7.69 -3.96
CA SER A 256 29.00 6.68 -4.59
C SER A 256 29.33 5.50 -3.68
N SER A 257 29.20 5.64 -2.36
CA SER A 257 29.47 4.59 -1.37
C SER A 257 28.29 3.66 -1.13
N TYR A 258 27.08 3.96 -1.61
CA TYR A 258 25.88 3.18 -1.29
C TYR A 258 25.95 1.71 -1.77
N TYR A 259 26.84 1.38 -2.72
CA TYR A 259 27.06 0.00 -3.15
C TYR A 259 27.58 -0.92 -2.04
N SER A 260 28.13 -0.38 -0.95
CA SER A 260 28.63 -1.19 0.16
C SER A 260 27.52 -1.77 1.04
N TYR A 261 26.28 -1.29 0.90
CA TYR A 261 25.14 -1.77 1.68
C TYR A 261 24.53 -3.01 1.03
N LYS A 262 23.96 -3.89 1.86
CA LYS A 262 23.41 -5.17 1.41
C LYS A 262 21.93 -5.10 1.04
N ASN A 263 21.18 -4.22 1.70
CA ASN A 263 19.75 -4.01 1.51
C ASN A 263 19.41 -2.53 1.76
N VAL A 264 18.21 -2.12 1.32
CA VAL A 264 17.68 -0.76 1.38
C VAL A 264 17.38 -0.35 2.81
N THR A 265 16.97 -1.29 3.67
CA THR A 265 16.69 -1.04 5.09
C THR A 265 17.93 -0.54 5.84
N ASP A 266 19.08 -1.17 5.63
CA ASP A 266 20.36 -0.78 6.24
C ASP A 266 20.80 0.60 5.75
N LEU A 267 20.56 0.91 4.46
CA LEU A 267 20.85 2.22 3.91
C LEU A 267 19.93 3.30 4.50
N GLU A 268 18.63 3.01 4.67
CA GLU A 268 17.70 3.95 5.28
C GLU A 268 18.12 4.27 6.73
N ALA A 269 18.52 3.25 7.50
CA ALA A 269 19.02 3.44 8.86
C ALA A 269 20.23 4.39 8.91
N LEU A 270 21.16 4.27 7.95
CA LEU A 270 22.28 5.21 7.82
C LEU A 270 21.79 6.64 7.53
N ILE A 271 20.90 6.79 6.54
CA ILE A 271 20.36 8.11 6.15
C ILE A 271 19.74 8.80 7.36
N GLN A 272 18.93 8.07 8.13
CA GLN A 272 18.29 8.58 9.34
C GLN A 272 19.30 8.91 10.46
N SER A 273 20.41 8.18 10.53
CA SER A 273 21.49 8.46 11.50
C SER A 273 22.32 9.71 11.17
N GLN A 274 22.17 10.29 9.97
CA GLN A 274 22.96 11.42 9.48
C GLN A 274 22.09 12.65 9.13
N PRO A 275 21.36 13.24 10.08
CA PRO A 275 20.47 14.38 9.82
C PRO A 275 21.18 15.64 9.33
N GLN A 276 22.51 15.71 9.47
CA GLN A 276 23.33 16.80 8.93
C GLN A 276 23.50 16.70 7.41
N ASN A 277 23.42 15.49 6.86
CA ASN A 277 23.60 15.19 5.45
C ASN A 277 22.27 14.99 4.71
N TYR A 278 21.23 14.59 5.44
CA TYR A 278 19.92 14.24 4.90
C TYR A 278 18.79 14.98 5.61
N LYS A 279 17.86 15.50 4.81
CA LYS A 279 16.62 16.13 5.28
C LYS A 279 15.43 15.46 4.63
N LEU A 280 14.53 14.88 5.42
CA LEU A 280 13.26 14.34 4.94
C LEU A 280 12.40 15.48 4.36
N ILE A 281 11.85 15.29 3.15
CA ILE A 281 11.00 16.27 2.47
C ILE A 281 9.63 15.73 2.03
N GLU A 282 9.51 14.39 1.95
CA GLU A 282 8.27 13.67 1.62
C GLU A 282 8.32 12.24 2.16
#